data_AF-A0A0A1TY19-F1
#
_entry.id   AF-A0A0A1TY19-F1
#
_cell.length_a   1.000
_cell.length_b   1.000
_cell.length_c   1.000
_cell.angle_alpha   90.00
_cell.angle_beta   90.00
_cell.angle_gamma   90.00
#
_symmetry.space_group_name_H-M   'P 1'
#
loop_
_entity.id
_entity.type
_entity.pdbx_description
1 polymer ?
#
loop_
_entity_poly.entity_id
_entity_poly.type
_entity_poly.pdbx_seq_one_letter_code
_entity_poly.pdbx_strand_id
1 'polypeptide(L)'
;MSDSDALLIPSQPQTSNPTNPQGEQSSGETEQLLPKQEVNTYGYLAGFATVINYIIGTGVFGLPFAYFTAGIPLSAIAIMIFFFINVITMNYILDTTARSEGKTEVKENKGENVFKILPHNEIKYRLFDYSTLSGLWGGNIFKWASFTCLTLYTYGGLWAYAATATTTISTLFWMFYGEPEHCLTRNGIWECQLSYYMSLLLYAAIMASNDINVLSI
;
A
#
# COMPACT_ATOMS: atom_id res chain seq x y z
N MET A 1 -8.09 26.12 24.57
CA MET A 1 -6.96 26.75 25.28
C MET A 1 -6.11 25.59 25.78
N SER A 2 -5.14 25.07 25.02
CA SER A 2 -4.07 25.80 24.34
C SER A 2 -3.74 25.19 22.97
N ASP A 3 -3.39 26.07 22.03
CA ASP A 3 -2.79 25.80 20.71
C ASP A 3 -1.50 24.99 20.81
N SER A 4 -1.25 24.12 19.82
CA SER A 4 0.08 23.83 19.25
C SER A 4 -0.07 22.89 18.04
N ASP A 5 -0.41 23.45 16.89
CA ASP A 5 -0.04 22.89 15.59
C ASP A 5 1.30 23.51 15.17
N ALA A 6 2.34 22.71 14.92
CA ALA A 6 3.44 23.07 14.02
C ALA A 6 4.33 21.87 13.66
N LEU A 7 4.42 21.64 12.34
CA LEU A 7 5.55 21.10 11.58
C LEU A 7 6.01 19.65 11.80
N LEU A 8 5.90 18.86 10.72
CA LEU A 8 7.05 18.20 10.09
C LEU A 8 6.74 17.94 8.60
N ILE A 9 7.15 18.89 7.76
CA ILE A 9 7.38 18.69 6.32
C ILE A 9 8.87 18.37 6.18
N PRO A 10 9.30 17.33 5.44
CA PRO A 10 10.70 17.19 5.08
C PRO A 10 11.04 18.14 3.91
N SER A 11 12.05 18.97 4.16
CA SER A 11 12.65 19.96 3.28
C SER A 11 13.44 19.36 2.10
N GLN A 12 13.43 20.04 0.94
CA GLN A 12 14.42 19.90 -0.13
C GLN A 12 15.22 21.22 -0.26
N PRO A 13 16.52 21.19 -0.65
CA PRO A 13 17.42 22.35 -0.57
C PRO A 13 17.42 23.23 -1.84
N GLN A 14 17.68 24.53 -1.65
CA GLN A 14 17.78 25.58 -2.68
C GLN A 14 19.24 25.98 -3.01
N THR A 15 19.51 26.32 -4.27
CA THR A 15 20.63 27.17 -4.76
C THR A 15 20.23 27.74 -6.13
N SER A 16 19.89 29.02 -6.37
CA SER A 16 20.59 30.33 -6.31
C SER A 16 20.96 30.91 -7.71
N ASN A 17 20.07 31.76 -8.27
CA ASN A 17 20.22 33.11 -8.94
C ASN A 17 21.33 33.43 -9.99
N PRO A 18 21.31 34.59 -10.71
CA PRO A 18 20.30 35.26 -11.58
C PRO A 18 20.85 35.66 -12.98
N THR A 19 20.03 36.20 -13.90
CA THR A 19 20.25 37.48 -14.65
C THR A 19 19.13 37.70 -15.72
N ASN A 20 18.45 38.85 -15.65
CA ASN A 20 17.45 39.40 -16.58
C ASN A 20 18.13 40.53 -17.41
N PRO A 21 17.61 41.05 -18.55
CA PRO A 21 16.47 41.99 -18.51
C PRO A 21 15.53 42.05 -19.75
N GLN A 22 14.30 42.55 -19.49
CA GLN A 22 13.41 43.39 -20.33
C GLN A 22 12.73 42.73 -21.56
N GLY A 23 11.41 42.83 -21.81
CA GLY A 23 10.28 43.51 -21.15
C GLY A 23 9.13 43.64 -22.15
N GLU A 24 7.87 43.40 -21.76
CA GLU A 24 6.65 44.11 -22.24
C GLU A 24 5.42 43.60 -21.47
N GLN A 25 4.72 44.52 -20.81
CA GLN A 25 3.50 44.28 -20.02
C GLN A 25 2.26 44.44 -20.92
N SER A 26 1.36 43.45 -20.91
CA SER A 26 -0.05 43.65 -21.25
C SER A 26 -0.94 42.78 -20.36
N SER A 27 -1.60 43.46 -19.42
CA SER A 27 -2.86 43.19 -18.74
C SER A 27 -3.43 41.76 -18.78
N GLY A 28 -3.33 41.07 -17.64
CA GLY A 28 -4.06 39.84 -17.30
C GLY A 28 -3.45 39.27 -16.02
N GLU A 29 -4.18 39.33 -14.90
CA GLU A 29 -3.72 38.82 -13.60
C GLU A 29 -3.29 37.37 -13.74
N THR A 30 -1.97 37.18 -13.67
CA THR A 30 -1.29 35.91 -13.83
C THR A 30 -1.50 35.12 -12.56
N GLU A 31 -2.49 34.24 -12.58
CA GLU A 31 -2.54 33.04 -11.75
C GLU A 31 -1.14 32.42 -11.79
N GLN A 32 -0.38 32.55 -10.69
CA GLN A 32 0.93 31.92 -10.57
C GLN A 32 0.68 30.41 -10.53
N LEU A 33 0.62 29.80 -11.71
CA LEU A 33 0.64 28.36 -11.91
C LEU A 33 1.88 27.83 -11.19
N LEU A 34 1.65 27.18 -10.05
CA LEU A 34 2.57 26.23 -9.43
C LEU A 34 3.25 25.45 -10.57
N PRO A 35 4.59 25.29 -10.59
CA PRO A 35 5.28 24.60 -11.67
C PRO A 35 4.56 23.29 -11.94
N LYS A 36 4.04 23.14 -13.17
CA LYS A 36 3.39 21.93 -13.65
C LYS A 36 4.39 20.80 -13.48
N GLN A 37 4.28 20.08 -12.38
CA GLN A 37 5.13 18.94 -12.09
C GLN A 37 4.87 17.95 -13.24
N GLU A 38 5.87 17.74 -14.09
CA GLU A 38 5.83 16.68 -15.10
C GLU A 38 5.83 15.35 -14.36
N VAL A 39 4.63 14.94 -13.99
CA VAL A 39 4.35 13.62 -13.45
C VAL A 39 4.44 12.66 -14.63
N ASN A 40 5.46 11.80 -14.58
CA ASN A 40 5.57 10.69 -15.52
C ASN A 40 4.41 9.74 -15.27
N THR A 41 3.35 9.89 -16.07
CA THR A 41 2.17 9.04 -15.99
C THR A 41 2.57 7.61 -16.33
N TYR A 42 2.21 6.70 -15.43
CA TYR A 42 2.43 5.28 -15.64
C TYR A 42 1.55 4.79 -16.80
N GLY A 43 2.13 4.08 -17.76
CA GLY A 43 1.36 3.54 -18.89
C GLY A 43 0.28 2.57 -18.39
N TYR A 44 -0.90 2.56 -19.02
CA TYR A 44 -2.03 1.71 -18.61
C TYR A 44 -1.66 0.23 -18.48
N LEU A 45 -0.84 -0.28 -19.39
CA LEU A 45 -0.37 -1.67 -19.36
C LEU A 45 0.52 -1.96 -18.14
N ALA A 46 1.44 -1.03 -17.86
CA ALA A 46 2.32 -1.15 -16.71
C ALA A 46 1.48 -1.07 -15.41
N GLY A 47 0.48 -0.16 -15.37
CA GLY A 47 -0.49 -0.01 -14.27
C GLY A 47 -1.22 -1.31 -13.97
N PHE A 48 -1.79 -1.90 -15.01
CA PHE A 48 -2.49 -3.18 -14.92
C PHE A 48 -1.59 -4.31 -14.43
N ALA A 49 -0.37 -4.42 -14.96
CA ALA A 49 0.60 -5.43 -14.53
C ALA A 49 0.98 -5.28 -13.05
N THR A 50 1.20 -4.04 -12.59
CA THR A 50 1.48 -3.75 -11.19
C THR A 50 0.32 -4.13 -10.28
N VAL A 51 -0.92 -3.81 -10.66
CA VAL A 51 -2.12 -4.18 -9.90
C VAL A 51 -2.27 -5.70 -9.81
N ILE A 52 -2.09 -6.43 -10.92
CA ILE A 52 -2.11 -7.89 -10.90
C ILE A 52 -1.03 -8.45 -9.98
N ASN A 53 0.20 -7.93 -10.05
CA ASN A 53 1.30 -8.39 -9.21
C ASN A 53 1.00 -8.19 -7.71
N TYR A 54 0.30 -7.11 -7.36
CA TYR A 54 -0.13 -6.89 -5.98
C TYR A 54 -1.30 -7.80 -5.55
N ILE A 55 -2.16 -8.25 -6.47
CA ILE A 55 -3.28 -9.15 -6.18
C ILE A 55 -2.81 -10.61 -6.08
N ILE A 56 -1.90 -11.03 -6.97
CA ILE A 56 -1.37 -12.41 -7.02
C ILE A 56 -0.26 -12.54 -5.96
N GLY A 57 -0.68 -12.74 -4.70
CA GLY A 57 0.20 -13.10 -3.59
C GLY A 57 0.10 -14.58 -3.22
N THR A 58 0.54 -14.91 -2.01
CA THR A 58 0.46 -16.25 -1.40
C THR A 58 -0.98 -16.76 -1.21
N GLY A 59 -1.99 -15.87 -1.30
CA GLY A 59 -3.41 -16.23 -1.15
C GLY A 59 -3.93 -17.21 -2.21
N VAL A 60 -3.35 -17.23 -3.42
CA VAL A 60 -3.78 -18.13 -4.50
C VAL A 60 -3.53 -19.60 -4.14
N PHE A 61 -2.50 -19.89 -3.33
CA PHE A 61 -2.18 -21.25 -2.89
C PHE A 61 -3.23 -21.83 -1.93
N GLY A 62 -4.02 -20.98 -1.27
CA GLY A 62 -5.11 -21.41 -0.39
C GLY A 62 -6.38 -21.81 -1.16
N LEU A 63 -6.52 -21.42 -2.43
CA LEU A 63 -7.75 -21.66 -3.19
C LEU A 63 -8.06 -23.14 -3.37
N PRO A 64 -7.15 -24.01 -3.87
CA PRO A 64 -7.46 -25.42 -4.08
C PRO A 64 -7.92 -26.13 -2.81
N PHE A 65 -7.28 -25.80 -1.68
CA PHE A 65 -7.65 -26.32 -0.37
C PHE A 65 -9.05 -25.85 0.07
N ALA A 66 -9.37 -24.56 -0.11
CA ALA A 66 -10.70 -24.04 0.18
C ALA A 66 -11.80 -24.70 -0.66
N TYR A 67 -11.55 -24.95 -1.94
CA TYR A 67 -12.47 -25.68 -2.83
C TYR A 67 -12.65 -27.13 -2.39
N PHE A 68 -11.59 -27.80 -1.94
CA PHE A 68 -11.65 -29.18 -1.44
C PHE A 68 -12.48 -29.30 -0.15
N THR A 69 -12.32 -28.37 0.79
CA THR A 69 -13.03 -28.41 2.07
C THR A 69 -14.47 -27.92 1.98
N ALA A 70 -14.75 -26.86 1.20
CA ALA A 70 -16.09 -26.26 1.11
C ALA A 70 -16.98 -26.88 0.01
N GLY A 71 -16.37 -27.55 -0.97
CA GLY A 71 -17.04 -28.02 -2.18
C GLY A 71 -17.13 -26.96 -3.27
N ILE A 72 -17.18 -27.40 -4.53
CA ILE A 72 -17.15 -26.55 -5.74
C ILE A 72 -18.27 -25.49 -5.77
N PRO A 73 -19.56 -25.82 -5.55
CA PRO A 73 -20.62 -24.82 -5.71
C PRO A 73 -20.59 -23.75 -4.61
N LEU A 74 -20.29 -24.12 -3.36
CA LEU A 74 -20.30 -23.19 -2.22
C LEU A 74 -19.15 -22.18 -2.30
N SER A 75 -17.95 -22.67 -2.63
CA SER A 75 -16.77 -21.81 -2.83
C SER A 75 -16.94 -20.86 -4.02
N ALA A 76 -17.54 -21.32 -5.13
CA ALA A 76 -17.83 -20.47 -6.29
C ALA A 76 -18.80 -19.32 -5.96
N ILE A 77 -19.89 -19.61 -5.23
CA ILE A 77 -20.84 -18.58 -4.78
C ILE A 77 -20.17 -17.59 -3.83
N ALA A 78 -19.37 -18.09 -2.88
CA ALA A 78 -18.65 -17.23 -1.93
C ALA A 78 -17.68 -16.27 -2.63
N ILE A 79 -16.87 -16.77 -3.58
CA ILE A 79 -15.96 -15.93 -4.37
C ILE A 79 -16.73 -14.88 -5.15
N MET A 80 -17.89 -15.23 -5.70
CA MET A 80 -18.71 -14.27 -6.42
C MET A 80 -19.25 -13.15 -5.51
N ILE A 81 -19.72 -13.49 -4.31
CA ILE A 81 -20.19 -12.50 -3.33
C ILE A 81 -19.03 -11.59 -2.92
N PHE A 82 -17.86 -12.14 -2.59
CA PHE A 82 -16.69 -11.35 -2.23
C PHE A 82 -16.23 -10.46 -3.38
N PHE A 83 -16.32 -10.90 -4.63
CA PHE A 83 -16.01 -10.07 -5.79
C PHE A 83 -16.90 -8.82 -5.84
N PHE A 84 -18.22 -8.97 -5.72
CA PHE A 84 -19.14 -7.82 -5.71
C PHE A 84 -18.86 -6.86 -4.56
N ILE A 85 -18.63 -7.38 -3.36
CA ILE A 85 -18.29 -6.54 -2.19
C ILE A 85 -16.99 -5.76 -2.47
N ASN A 86 -15.95 -6.40 -3.00
CA ASN A 86 -14.68 -5.72 -3.32
C ASN A 86 -14.85 -4.62 -4.38
N VAL A 87 -15.67 -4.85 -5.41
CA VAL A 87 -15.97 -3.83 -6.43
C VAL A 87 -16.67 -2.62 -5.79
N ILE A 88 -17.65 -2.86 -4.91
CA ILE A 88 -18.34 -1.78 -4.18
C ILE A 88 -17.34 -1.02 -3.29
N THR A 89 -16.50 -1.73 -2.54
CA THR A 89 -15.48 -1.13 -1.68
C THR A 89 -14.50 -0.28 -2.47
N MET A 90 -14.00 -0.75 -3.62
CA MET A 90 -13.10 0.01 -4.48
C MET A 90 -13.73 1.32 -4.95
N ASN A 91 -14.98 1.27 -5.43
CA ASN A 91 -15.70 2.47 -5.87
C ASN A 91 -15.93 3.45 -4.71
N TYR A 92 -16.24 2.95 -3.51
CA TYR A 92 -16.41 3.79 -2.33
C TYR A 92 -15.10 4.48 -1.95
N ILE A 93 -13.97 3.77 -1.97
CA ILE A 93 -12.65 4.37 -1.71
C ILE A 93 -12.35 5.48 -2.72
N LEU A 94 -12.57 5.25 -4.02
CA LEU A 94 -12.34 6.27 -5.06
C LEU A 94 -13.16 7.54 -4.83
N ASP A 95 -14.46 7.42 -4.53
CA ASP A 95 -15.34 8.56 -4.23
C ASP A 95 -14.89 9.29 -2.95
N THR A 96 -14.52 8.55 -1.90
CA THR A 96 -14.03 9.16 -0.65
C THR A 96 -12.73 9.94 -0.84
N THR A 97 -11.82 9.44 -1.68
CA THR A 97 -10.58 10.13 -2.04
C THR A 97 -10.86 11.41 -2.81
N ALA A 98 -11.74 11.35 -3.83
CA ALA A 98 -12.13 12.54 -4.60
C ALA A 98 -12.78 13.63 -3.72
N ARG A 99 -13.62 13.25 -2.74
CA ARG A 99 -14.20 14.20 -1.78
C ARG A 99 -13.22 14.71 -0.74
N SER A 100 -12.19 13.93 -0.42
CA SER A 100 -11.14 14.34 0.53
C SER A 100 -10.25 15.44 -0.04
N GLU A 101 -10.02 15.43 -1.35
CA GLU A 101 -9.35 16.52 -2.06
C GLU A 101 -10.13 17.84 -1.91
N GLY A 102 -11.41 17.82 -2.27
CA GLY A 102 -12.27 19.00 -2.16
C GLY A 102 -12.33 19.56 -0.73
N LYS A 103 -12.37 18.68 0.29
CA LYS A 103 -12.33 19.11 1.70
C LYS A 103 -10.99 19.72 2.10
N THR A 104 -9.89 19.18 1.60
CA THR A 104 -8.55 19.65 1.93
C THR A 104 -8.27 21.01 1.29
N GLU A 105 -8.67 21.19 0.04
CA GLU A 105 -8.57 22.46 -0.68
C GLU A 105 -9.37 23.58 -0.01
N VAL A 106 -10.58 23.29 0.47
CA VAL A 106 -11.38 24.25 1.25
C VAL A 106 -10.71 24.60 2.59
N LYS A 107 -10.01 23.65 3.23
CA LYS A 107 -9.28 23.89 4.48
C LYS A 107 -8.04 24.77 4.26
N GLU A 108 -7.33 24.56 3.15
CA GLU A 108 -6.14 25.34 2.76
C GLU A 108 -6.51 26.76 2.35
N ASN A 109 -7.62 26.94 1.62
CA ASN A 109 -8.10 28.24 1.13
C ASN A 109 -8.88 29.08 2.15
N LYS A 110 -8.79 28.79 3.45
CA LYS A 110 -9.50 29.51 4.54
C LYS A 110 -9.20 31.01 4.66
N GLY A 111 -8.32 31.57 3.82
CA GLY A 111 -7.97 33.00 3.76
C GLY A 111 -8.56 33.79 2.59
N GLU A 112 -9.13 33.16 1.56
CA GLU A 112 -9.57 33.87 0.36
C GLU A 112 -10.97 33.44 -0.08
N ASN A 113 -11.95 34.32 0.17
CA ASN A 113 -13.31 34.28 -0.37
C ASN A 113 -14.09 32.97 -0.14
N VAL A 114 -14.50 32.77 1.11
CA VAL A 114 -15.36 31.69 1.69
C VAL A 114 -16.65 31.36 0.90
N PHE A 115 -16.97 32.09 -0.17
CA PHE A 115 -18.23 31.95 -0.92
C PHE A 115 -18.09 31.71 -2.44
N LYS A 116 -16.89 31.65 -3.04
CA LYS A 116 -16.78 31.65 -4.52
C LYS A 116 -16.21 30.39 -5.19
N ILE A 117 -15.72 29.41 -4.45
CA ILE A 117 -15.09 28.21 -5.05
C ILE A 117 -15.84 26.97 -4.56
N LEU A 118 -16.64 26.36 -5.44
CA LEU A 118 -17.19 25.04 -5.18
C LEU A 118 -16.02 24.03 -5.13
N PRO A 119 -15.96 23.14 -4.12
CA PRO A 119 -14.93 22.12 -4.08
C PRO A 119 -15.07 21.22 -5.30
N HIS A 120 -14.03 21.17 -6.12
CA HIS A 120 -13.97 20.24 -7.24
C HIS A 120 -13.60 18.87 -6.67
N ASN A 121 -14.59 17.96 -6.64
CA ASN A 121 -14.38 16.58 -6.19
C ASN A 121 -13.72 15.79 -7.32
N GLU A 122 -12.45 16.08 -7.58
CA GLU A 122 -11.61 15.42 -8.57
C GLU A 122 -10.41 14.77 -7.90
N ILE A 123 -9.98 13.62 -8.41
CA ILE A 123 -8.78 12.96 -7.92
C ILE A 123 -7.57 13.71 -8.49
N LYS A 124 -6.81 14.37 -7.61
CA LYS A 124 -5.55 15.05 -7.96
C LYS A 124 -4.36 14.13 -7.66
N TYR A 125 -3.14 14.62 -7.86
CA TYR A 125 -1.90 13.86 -7.65
C TYR A 125 -1.50 13.69 -6.17
N ARG A 126 -2.28 14.24 -5.23
CA ARG A 126 -1.94 14.17 -3.80
C ARG A 126 -2.29 12.77 -3.29
N LEU A 127 -1.28 12.11 -2.70
CA LEU A 127 -1.48 10.81 -2.06
C LEU A 127 -2.12 11.01 -0.69
N PHE A 128 -3.24 10.33 -0.44
CA PHE A 128 -3.82 10.22 0.90
C PHE A 128 -3.55 8.83 1.46
N ASP A 129 -2.87 8.80 2.60
CA ASP A 129 -2.78 7.58 3.39
C ASP A 129 -4.15 7.20 3.96
N TYR A 130 -4.45 5.90 4.01
CA TYR A 130 -5.71 5.38 4.56
C TYR A 130 -5.98 5.83 6.02
N SER A 131 -4.92 6.00 6.83
CA SER A 131 -5.00 6.50 8.20
C SER A 131 -5.35 8.00 8.27
N THR A 132 -4.86 8.78 7.31
CA THR A 132 -5.17 10.21 7.18
C THR A 132 -6.59 10.41 6.66
N LEU A 133 -7.00 9.63 5.66
CA LEU A 133 -8.35 9.65 5.09
C LEU A 133 -9.41 9.29 6.15
N SER A 134 -9.18 8.22 6.92
CA SER A 134 -10.07 7.84 8.03
C SER A 134 -10.14 8.90 9.13
N GLY A 135 -9.03 9.56 9.45
CA GLY A 135 -9.00 10.68 10.39
C GLY A 135 -9.80 11.90 9.91
N LEU A 136 -9.74 12.21 8.60
CA LEU A 136 -10.45 13.34 7.99
C LEU A 136 -11.98 13.20 8.08
N TRP A 137 -12.50 11.97 7.96
CA TRP A 137 -13.93 11.70 7.93
C TRP A 137 -14.52 11.27 9.26
N GLY A 138 -13.78 10.51 10.07
CA GLY A 138 -14.27 9.88 11.30
C GLY A 138 -13.52 10.29 12.58
N GLY A 139 -12.56 11.21 12.50
CA GLY A 139 -11.77 11.66 13.65
C GLY A 139 -10.84 10.57 14.22
N ASN A 140 -10.45 10.73 15.48
CA ASN A 140 -9.40 9.90 16.09
C ASN A 140 -9.76 8.42 16.21
N ILE A 141 -11.04 8.07 16.44
CA ILE A 141 -11.45 6.66 16.62
C ILE A 141 -11.24 5.88 15.31
N PHE A 142 -11.74 6.42 14.20
CA PHE A 142 -11.58 5.79 12.89
C PHE A 142 -10.13 5.73 12.45
N LYS A 143 -9.32 6.75 12.77
CA LYS A 143 -7.87 6.72 12.52
C LYS A 143 -7.21 5.52 13.19
N TRP A 144 -7.46 5.31 14.48
CA TRP A 144 -6.89 4.18 15.22
C TRP A 144 -7.42 2.83 14.75
N ALA A 145 -8.72 2.74 14.42
CA ALA A 145 -9.30 1.51 13.90
C ALA A 145 -8.69 1.13 12.55
N SER A 146 -8.59 2.06 11.59
CA SER A 146 -7.99 1.82 10.29
C SER A 146 -6.50 1.49 10.38
N PHE A 147 -5.76 2.19 11.25
CA PHE A 147 -4.34 1.88 11.51
C PHE A 147 -4.16 0.46 12.06
N THR A 148 -4.98 0.06 13.03
CA THR A 148 -4.93 -1.28 13.63
C THR A 148 -5.27 -2.35 12.59
N CYS A 149 -6.31 -2.13 11.79
CA CYS A 149 -6.71 -3.05 10.72
C CYS A 149 -5.59 -3.23 9.68
N LEU A 150 -4.97 -2.12 9.24
CA LEU A 150 -3.87 -2.16 8.29
C LEU A 150 -2.66 -2.91 8.85
N THR A 151 -2.35 -2.70 10.14
CA THR A 151 -1.26 -3.40 10.83
C THR A 151 -1.51 -4.90 10.94
N LEU A 152 -2.73 -5.31 11.28
CA LEU A 152 -3.10 -6.73 11.33
C LEU A 152 -3.04 -7.38 9.94
N TYR A 153 -3.48 -6.65 8.91
CA TYR A 153 -3.40 -7.11 7.52
C TYR A 153 -1.95 -7.33 7.07
N THR A 154 -1.06 -6.36 7.30
CA THR A 154 0.35 -6.48 6.91
C THR A 154 1.09 -7.55 7.73
N TYR A 155 0.79 -7.67 9.03
CA TYR A 155 1.35 -8.71 9.88
C TYR A 155 0.92 -10.11 9.43
N GLY A 156 -0.37 -10.28 9.10
CA GLY A 156 -0.88 -11.55 8.55
C GLY A 156 -0.24 -11.90 7.21
N GLY A 157 -0.06 -10.91 6.34
CA GLY A 157 0.67 -11.09 5.08
C GLY A 157 2.12 -11.53 5.32
N LEU A 158 2.84 -10.84 6.20
CA LEU A 158 4.22 -11.17 6.55
C LEU A 158 4.35 -12.59 7.10
N TRP A 159 3.42 -13.00 7.97
CA TRP A 159 3.37 -14.37 8.50
C TRP A 159 3.18 -15.39 7.38
N ALA A 160 2.23 -15.16 6.47
CA ALA A 160 1.98 -16.07 5.36
C ALA A 160 3.23 -16.22 4.46
N TYR A 161 3.90 -15.10 4.14
CA TYR A 161 5.15 -15.13 3.38
C TYR A 161 6.24 -15.92 4.11
N ALA A 162 6.48 -15.63 5.39
CA ALA A 162 7.47 -16.35 6.19
C ALA A 162 7.19 -17.87 6.22
N ALA A 163 5.93 -18.27 6.40
CA ALA A 163 5.54 -19.67 6.37
C ALA A 163 5.82 -20.33 5.02
N THR A 164 5.41 -19.71 3.91
CA THR A 164 5.63 -20.26 2.55
C THR A 164 7.10 -20.31 2.14
N ALA A 165 7.90 -19.32 2.53
CA ALA A 165 9.34 -19.31 2.25
C ALA A 165 10.04 -20.41 3.03
N THR A 166 9.74 -20.54 4.33
CA THR A 166 10.33 -21.55 5.21
C THR A 166 10.02 -22.97 4.72
N THR A 167 8.76 -23.25 4.35
CA THR A 167 8.38 -24.56 3.80
C THR A 167 9.08 -24.85 2.48
N THR A 168 9.15 -23.86 1.58
CA THR A 168 9.83 -24.03 0.28
C THR A 168 11.33 -24.33 0.45
N ILE A 169 12.03 -23.58 1.31
CA ILE A 169 13.45 -23.80 1.59
C ILE A 169 13.68 -25.18 2.23
N SER A 170 12.83 -25.56 3.18
CA SER A 170 12.92 -26.90 3.80
C SER A 170 12.74 -28.01 2.77
N THR A 171 11.73 -27.91 1.89
CA THR A 171 11.51 -28.90 0.83
C THR A 171 12.68 -28.95 -0.16
N LEU A 172 13.25 -27.81 -0.53
CA LEU A 172 14.45 -27.75 -1.40
C LEU A 172 15.66 -28.41 -0.74
N PHE A 173 15.88 -28.18 0.55
CA PHE A 173 16.96 -28.81 1.30
C PHE A 173 16.84 -30.34 1.26
N TRP A 174 15.66 -30.88 1.56
CA TRP A 174 15.42 -32.33 1.54
C TRP A 174 15.37 -32.93 0.13
N MET A 175 15.03 -32.14 -0.89
CA MET A 175 15.13 -32.53 -2.29
C MET A 175 16.58 -32.84 -2.69
N PHE A 176 17.58 -32.13 -2.17
CA PHE A 176 18.99 -32.45 -2.42
C PHE A 176 19.45 -33.77 -1.78
N TYR A 177 18.80 -34.21 -0.71
CA TYR A 177 19.07 -35.49 -0.05
C TYR A 177 18.27 -36.66 -0.65
N GLY A 178 17.44 -36.41 -1.67
CA GLY A 178 16.67 -37.44 -2.38
C GLY A 178 15.34 -37.81 -1.72
N GLU A 179 14.93 -37.15 -0.64
CA GLU A 179 13.69 -37.43 0.09
C GLU A 179 12.86 -36.14 0.31
N PRO A 180 12.21 -35.57 -0.72
CA PRO A 180 11.55 -34.27 -0.62
C PRO A 180 10.38 -34.21 0.38
N GLU A 181 9.78 -35.36 0.72
CA GLU A 181 8.63 -35.45 1.63
C GLU A 181 8.99 -35.89 3.05
N HIS A 182 10.29 -35.91 3.42
CA HIS A 182 10.76 -36.46 4.70
C HIS A 182 9.99 -35.91 5.93
N CYS A 183 9.67 -34.61 5.90
CA CYS A 183 8.98 -33.92 6.99
C CYS A 183 7.44 -33.87 6.86
N LEU A 184 6.86 -34.33 5.74
CA LEU A 184 5.41 -34.45 5.58
C LEU A 184 4.89 -35.78 6.13
N THR A 185 5.67 -36.85 5.99
CA THR A 185 5.27 -38.21 6.39
C THR A 185 5.62 -38.54 7.84
N ARG A 186 6.63 -37.86 8.42
CA ARG A 186 7.21 -38.24 9.72
C ARG A 186 7.06 -37.14 10.77
N ASN A 187 5.97 -37.20 11.53
CA ASN A 187 5.67 -36.24 12.59
C ASN A 187 6.56 -36.46 13.83
N GLY A 188 7.07 -35.37 14.41
CA GLY A 188 7.70 -35.37 15.74
C GLY A 188 9.21 -35.64 15.78
N ILE A 189 9.91 -35.59 14.66
CA ILE A 189 11.38 -35.72 14.62
C ILE A 189 12.03 -34.34 14.77
N TRP A 190 13.04 -34.26 15.64
CA TRP A 190 13.81 -33.04 15.92
C TRP A 190 14.51 -32.48 14.67
N GLU A 191 14.86 -33.33 13.71
CA GLU A 191 15.47 -32.96 12.43
C GLU A 191 14.57 -32.05 11.59
N CYS A 192 13.25 -32.31 11.58
CA CYS A 192 12.29 -31.46 10.87
C CYS A 192 12.06 -30.12 11.57
N GLN A 193 12.07 -30.11 12.90
CA GLN A 193 12.02 -28.86 13.66
C GLN A 193 13.28 -28.02 13.44
N LEU A 194 14.46 -28.65 13.43
CA LEU A 194 15.72 -27.97 13.16
C LEU A 194 15.74 -27.40 11.74
N SER A 195 15.34 -28.19 10.73
CA SER A 195 15.22 -27.74 9.33
C SER A 195 14.30 -26.53 9.21
N TYR A 196 13.18 -26.52 9.93
CA TYR A 196 12.24 -25.40 9.97
C TYR A 196 12.86 -24.14 10.58
N TYR A 197 13.53 -24.25 11.74
CA TYR A 197 14.17 -23.08 12.36
C TYR A 197 15.35 -22.54 11.55
N MET A 198 16.14 -23.42 10.91
CA MET A 198 17.24 -23.02 10.06
C MET A 198 16.76 -22.30 8.79
N SER A 199 15.68 -22.79 8.16
CA SER A 199 15.09 -22.11 6.99
C SER A 199 14.45 -20.77 7.36
N LEU A 200 13.83 -20.67 8.55
CA LEU A 200 13.31 -19.41 9.08
C LEU A 200 14.42 -18.39 9.35
N LEU A 201 15.54 -18.82 9.95
CA LEU A 201 16.71 -17.96 10.20
C LEU A 201 17.31 -17.47 8.88
N LEU A 202 17.44 -18.36 7.89
CA LEU A 202 17.94 -17.99 6.56
C LEU A 202 17.02 -16.97 5.87
N TYR A 203 15.70 -17.15 5.94
CA TYR A 203 14.74 -16.17 5.42
C TYR A 203 14.87 -14.81 6.13
N ALA A 204 15.00 -14.81 7.46
CA ALA A 204 15.21 -13.59 8.23
C ALA A 204 16.53 -12.89 7.88
N ALA A 205 17.61 -13.64 7.67
CA ALA A 205 18.90 -13.10 7.25
C ALA A 205 18.84 -12.46 5.85
N ILE A 206 18.14 -13.08 4.90
CA ILE A 206 17.95 -12.52 3.55
C ILE A 206 17.19 -11.20 3.65
N MET A 207 16.08 -11.15 4.39
CA MET A 207 15.30 -9.92 4.54
C MET A 207 16.10 -8.82 5.23
N ALA A 208 16.80 -9.13 6.32
CA ALA A 208 17.68 -8.17 7.00
C ALA A 208 18.80 -7.66 6.09
N SER A 209 19.37 -8.51 5.24
CA SER A 209 20.42 -8.10 4.30
C SER A 209 19.91 -7.16 3.21
N ASN A 210 18.68 -7.37 2.73
CA ASN A 210 18.04 -6.50 1.75
C ASN A 210 17.75 -5.12 2.35
N ASP A 211 17.28 -5.07 3.59
CA ASP A 211 17.02 -3.80 4.28
C ASP A 211 18.30 -2.98 4.46
N ILE A 212 19.42 -3.61 4.85
CA ILE A 212 20.72 -2.94 4.98
C ILE A 212 21.19 -2.34 3.64
N ASN A 213 21.04 -3.08 2.55
CA ASN A 213 21.43 -2.60 1.22
C ASN A 213 20.56 -1.43 0.75
N VAL A 214 19.25 -1.46 1.03
CA VAL A 214 18.33 -0.36 0.68
C VAL A 214 18.60 0.89 1.50
N LEU A 215 18.99 0.76 2.78
CA LEU A 215 19.38 1.88 3.64
C LEU A 215 20.73 2.51 3.26
N SER A 216 21.54 1.83 2.44
CA SER A 216 22.85 2.33 1.98
C SER A 216 22.81 3.08 0.65
N ILE A 217 21.64 3.16 0.00
CA ILE A 217 21.37 3.84 -1.27
C ILE A 217 20.53 5.10 -0.98
#